data_AF-A0A529TQ91-F1
#
_entry.id   AF-A0A529TQ91-F1
#
_cell.length_a   1.000
_cell.length_b   1.000
_cell.length_c   1.000
_cell.angle_alpha   90.00
_cell.angle_beta   90.00
_cell.angle_gamma   90.00
#
_symmetry.space_group_name_H-M   'P 1'
#
loop_
_entity.id
_entity.type
_entity.pdbx_description
1 polymer ?
#
loop_
_entity_poly.entity_id
_entity_poly.type
_entity_poly.pdbx_seq_one_letter_code
_entity_poly.pdbx_strand_id
1 'polypeptide(L)' 'AMTPKVKICNENHTVNEVMEIMTRGRFRHLPVEKNGLLDGIVSIGDVVKRRIEDVEREAEEIRAYIATA' A
#
# COMPACT_ATOMS: atom_id res chain seq x y z
N ALA A 1 -24.77 9.01 5.72
CA ALA A 1 -24.83 8.98 4.24
C ALA A 1 -23.59 8.26 3.71
N MET A 2 -23.72 7.46 2.65
CA MET A 2 -22.61 6.71 2.04
C MET A 2 -21.97 7.53 0.91
N THR A 3 -20.67 7.36 0.66
CA THR A 3 -20.00 7.96 -0.50
C THR A 3 -20.33 7.15 -1.76
N PRO A 4 -21.02 7.72 -2.76
CA PRO A 4 -21.53 6.95 -3.90
C PRO A 4 -20.46 6.63 -4.96
N LYS A 5 -19.40 7.46 -5.05
CA LYS A 5 -18.26 7.25 -5.96
C LYS A 5 -17.00 7.02 -5.15
N VAL A 6 -16.65 5.75 -4.94
CA VAL A 6 -15.42 5.37 -4.25
C VAL A 6 -14.27 5.26 -5.25
N LYS A 7 -13.06 5.55 -4.79
CA LYS A 7 -11.84 5.19 -5.51
C LYS A 7 -11.56 3.70 -5.28
N ILE A 8 -10.90 3.06 -6.24
CA ILE A 8 -10.51 1.64 -6.18
C ILE A 8 -9.03 1.52 -6.59
N CYS A 9 -8.37 0.45 -6.19
CA CYS A 9 -7.10 0.00 -6.78
C CYS A 9 -7.22 -1.43 -7.29
N ASN A 10 -6.15 -1.92 -7.89
CA ASN A 10 -6.01 -3.30 -8.36
C ASN A 10 -4.54 -3.74 -8.20
N GLU A 11 -4.22 -4.96 -8.59
CA GLU A 11 -2.89 -5.58 -8.46
C GLU A 11 -1.76 -4.84 -9.19
N ASN A 12 -2.08 -3.94 -10.11
CA ASN A 12 -1.08 -3.17 -10.85
C ASN A 12 -0.65 -1.90 -10.11
N HIS A 13 -1.31 -1.54 -9.00
CA HIS A 13 -0.92 -0.39 -8.19
C HIS A 13 0.15 -0.78 -7.17
N THR A 14 1.22 0.01 -7.11
CA THR A 14 2.24 -0.09 -6.08
C THR A 14 1.72 0.44 -4.74
N VAL A 15 2.40 0.04 -3.65
CA VAL A 15 2.13 0.53 -2.29
C VAL A 15 2.21 2.07 -2.21
N ASN A 16 3.14 2.67 -2.97
CA ASN A 16 3.32 4.12 -3.00
C ASN A 16 2.14 4.83 -3.70
N GLU A 17 1.65 4.29 -4.81
CA GLU A 17 0.49 4.84 -5.50
C GLU A 17 -0.78 4.73 -4.65
N VAL A 18 -0.97 3.59 -3.98
CA VAL A 18 -2.09 3.40 -3.03
C VAL A 18 -2.00 4.43 -1.88
N MET A 19 -0.80 4.66 -1.34
CA MET A 19 -0.57 5.67 -0.31
C MET A 19 -0.89 7.09 -0.82
N GLU A 20 -0.49 7.41 -2.05
CA GLU A 20 -0.75 8.71 -2.65
C GLU A 20 -2.26 8.95 -2.84
N ILE A 21 -2.98 7.94 -3.35
CA ILE A 21 -4.43 7.97 -3.54
C ILE A 21 -5.14 8.27 -2.20
N MET A 22 -4.76 7.57 -1.14
CA MET A 22 -5.32 7.79 0.21
C MET A 22 -5.02 9.19 0.74
N THR A 23 -3.78 9.65 0.58
CA THR A 23 -3.32 10.98 1.03
C THR A 23 -4.09 12.10 0.34
N ARG A 24 -4.14 12.06 -1.01
CA ARG A 24 -4.84 13.06 -1.82
C ARG A 24 -6.35 13.04 -1.58
N GLY A 25 -6.92 11.84 -1.45
CA GLY A 25 -8.35 11.64 -1.22
C GLY A 25 -8.80 11.87 0.23
N ARG A 26 -7.87 11.97 1.18
CA ARG A 26 -8.12 12.09 2.63
C ARG A 26 -9.01 10.98 3.18
N PHE A 27 -8.76 9.74 2.76
CA PHE A 27 -9.44 8.55 3.26
C PHE A 27 -8.43 7.44 3.59
N ARG A 28 -8.88 6.44 4.35
CA ARG A 28 -8.00 5.42 4.96
C ARG A 28 -8.25 3.99 4.48
N HIS A 29 -9.20 3.78 3.58
CA HIS A 29 -9.51 2.47 3.03
C HIS A 29 -9.68 2.58 1.53
N LEU A 30 -9.10 1.64 0.79
CA LEU A 30 -9.19 1.57 -0.66
C LEU A 30 -9.66 0.17 -1.04
N PRO A 31 -10.87 0.04 -1.60
CA PRO A 31 -11.35 -1.22 -2.19
C PRO A 31 -10.41 -1.69 -3.30
N VAL A 32 -10.15 -3.00 -3.32
CA VAL A 32 -9.37 -3.68 -4.36
C VAL A 32 -10.35 -4.32 -5.33
N GLU A 33 -10.24 -4.01 -6.61
CA GLU A 33 -11.05 -4.59 -7.67
C GLU A 33 -10.22 -5.61 -8.47
N LYS A 34 -10.85 -6.73 -8.80
CA LYS A 34 -10.36 -7.68 -9.79
C LYS A 34 -11.51 -8.11 -10.69
N ASN A 35 -11.35 -7.92 -12.01
CA ASN A 35 -12.37 -8.27 -13.01
C ASN A 35 -13.75 -7.61 -12.75
N GLY A 36 -13.78 -6.35 -12.32
CA GLY A 36 -15.04 -5.63 -12.02
C GLY A 36 -15.74 -6.07 -10.73
N LEU A 37 -15.11 -6.95 -9.94
CA LEU A 37 -15.64 -7.42 -8.65
C LEU A 37 -14.75 -6.94 -7.51
N LEU A 38 -15.37 -6.72 -6.35
CA LEU A 38 -14.64 -6.41 -5.12
C LEU A 38 -13.87 -7.66 -4.67
N ASP A 39 -12.54 -7.57 -4.72
CA ASP A 39 -11.62 -8.64 -4.32
C ASP A 39 -11.17 -8.47 -2.86
N GLY A 40 -11.20 -7.24 -2.33
CA GLY A 40 -10.86 -6.98 -0.94
C GLY A 40 -10.78 -5.50 -0.59
N ILE A 41 -10.14 -5.20 0.53
CA ILE A 41 -9.91 -3.83 1.00
C ILE A 41 -8.50 -3.71 1.59
N VAL A 42 -7.84 -2.61 1.28
CA VAL A 42 -6.56 -2.23 1.89
C VAL A 42 -6.76 -1.00 2.75
N SER A 43 -6.26 -1.04 3.98
CA SER A 43 -6.26 0.11 4.88
C SER A 43 -4.92 0.87 4.81
N ILE A 44 -4.91 2.13 5.26
CA ILE A 44 -3.67 2.89 5.43
C ILE A 44 -2.71 2.19 6.41
N GLY A 45 -3.25 1.44 7.38
CA GLY A 45 -2.44 0.68 8.33
C GLY A 45 -1.62 -0.42 7.65
N ASP A 46 -2.23 -1.13 6.69
CA ASP A 46 -1.54 -2.16 5.90
C ASP A 46 -0.43 -1.56 5.05
N VAL A 47 -0.70 -0.42 4.42
CA VAL A 47 0.27 0.34 3.62
C VAL A 47 1.45 0.80 4.47
N VAL A 48 1.18 1.39 5.64
CA VAL A 48 2.24 1.86 6.55
C VAL A 48 3.07 0.69 7.08
N LYS A 49 2.42 -0.39 7.51
CA LYS A 49 3.10 -1.61 7.95
C LYS A 49 4.04 -2.13 6.88
N ARG A 50 3.57 -2.22 5.63
CA ARG A 50 4.41 -2.70 4.52
C ARG A 50 5.61 -1.81 4.26
N ARG A 51 5.44 -0.49 4.36
CA ARG A 51 6.55 0.47 4.19
C ARG A 51 7.60 0.36 5.28
N ILE A 52 7.20 0.09 6.53
CA ILE A 52 8.14 -0.15 7.63
C ILE A 52 8.94 -1.43 7.34
N GLU A 53 8.26 -2.52 6.98
CA GLU A 53 8.92 -3.79 6.62
C GLU A 53 9.92 -3.63 5.46
N ASP A 54 9.59 -2.83 4.44
CA ASP A 54 10.48 -2.57 3.31
C ASP A 54 11.74 -1.80 3.75
N VAL A 55 11.59 -0.76 4.58
CA VAL A 55 12.72 0.03 5.10
C VAL A 55 13.63 -0.81 6.00
N GLU A 56 13.05 -1.64 6.87
CA GLU A 56 13.81 -2.53 7.74
C GLU A 56 14.60 -3.57 6.93
N ARG A 57 14.01 -4.11 5.86
CA ARG A 57 14.67 -5.04 4.95
C ARG A 57 15.84 -4.40 4.21
N GLU A 58 15.63 -3.20 3.63
CA GLU A 58 16.70 -2.45 2.95
C GLU A 58 17.87 -2.15 3.90
N ALA A 59 17.58 -1.76 5.14
CA ALA A 59 18.60 -1.51 6.15
C ALA A 59 19.40 -2.77 6.50
N GLU A 60 18.73 -3.93 6.60
CA GLU A 60 19.39 -5.20 6.90
C GLU A 60 20.25 -5.69 5.73
N GLU A 61 19.79 -5.54 4.49
CA GLU A 61 20.57 -5.87 3.29
C GLU A 61 21.87 -5.06 3.20
N ILE A 62 21.83 -3.76 3.52
CA ILE A 62 23.02 -2.89 3.57
C ILE A 62 24.00 -3.38 4.66
N ARG A 63 23.51 -3.70 5.85
CA ARG A 63 24.35 -4.21 6.95
C ARG A 63 25.01 -5.53 6.58
N ALA A 64 24.26 -6.45 5.98
CA ALA A 64 24.76 -7.74 5.53
C ALA A 64 25.87 -7.58 4.48
N TYR A 65 25.66 -6.71 3.48
CA TYR A 65 26.66 -6.43 2.44
C TYR A 65 28.00 -5.95 3.04
N ILE A 66 27.94 -4.99 3.98
CA ILE A 66 29.14 -4.47 4.66
C ILE A 66 29.81 -5.55 5.52
N ALA A 67 29.05 -6.41 6.19
CA ALA A 67 29.59 -7.46 7.06
C ALA A 67 30.25 -8.62 6.29
N THR A 68 29.86 -8.83 5.03
CA THR A 68 30.43 -9.88 4.16
C THR A 68 31.56 -9.39 3.24
N ALA A 69 31.80 -8.08 3.18
CA ALA A 69 32.90 -7.45 2.45
C ALA A 69 34.18 -7.43 3.30
#